data_AF-V5H5Z6-F1
#
_entry.id   AF-V5H5Z6-F1
#
_cell.length_a   1.000
_cell.length_b   1.000
_cell.length_c   1.000
_cell.angle_alpha   90.00
_cell.angle_beta   90.00
_cell.angle_gamma   90.00
#
_symmetry.space_group_name_H-M   'P 1'
#
loop_
_entity.id
_entity.type
_entity.pdbx_description
1 polymer ?
#
loop_
_entity_poly.entity_id
_entity_poly.type
_entity_poly.pdbx_seq_one_letter_code
_entity_poly.pdbx_strand_id
1 'polypeptide(L)'
;FLGGEIKMEEPEGEPSDLSEQIARENIEPVLNLAIEQMRKDVDNTCATLGISRDPSQWDAASVLSWIRWTSRQFGLPEPVAEQWDMPGSSLVTLSEEDFTRRAPQVS
;
A
#
# COMPACT_ATOMS: atom_id res chain seq x y z
N PHE A 1 21.60 -38.65 56.34
CA PHE A 1 21.06 -38.40 55.01
C PHE A 1 20.19 -37.16 55.09
N LEU A 2 20.69 -36.02 54.63
CA LEU A 2 19.94 -34.75 54.58
C LEU A 2 19.17 -34.73 53.26
N GLY A 3 17.85 -34.92 53.34
CA GLY A 3 16.94 -34.68 52.23
C GLY A 3 16.46 -33.24 52.29
N GLY A 4 17.00 -32.39 51.43
CA GLY A 4 16.43 -31.07 51.15
C GLY A 4 15.85 -31.11 49.75
N GLU A 5 14.52 -31.13 49.63
CA GLU A 5 13.83 -30.86 48.37
C GLU A 5 14.09 -29.41 48.00
N ILE A 6 14.93 -29.19 47.00
CA ILE A 6 15.10 -27.88 46.39
C ILE A 6 13.86 -27.65 45.51
N LYS A 7 12.87 -26.97 46.08
CA LYS A 7 11.73 -26.44 45.34
C LYS A 7 12.28 -25.36 44.40
N MET A 8 12.42 -25.69 43.12
CA MET A 8 12.67 -24.70 42.07
C MET A 8 11.43 -23.82 41.98
N GLU A 9 11.55 -22.60 42.47
CA GLU A 9 10.60 -21.53 42.21
C GLU A 9 10.82 -21.09 40.77
N GLU A 10 9.86 -21.41 39.91
CA GLU A 10 9.80 -20.93 38.53
C GLU A 10 9.66 -19.40 38.61
N PRO A 11 10.57 -18.61 38.02
CA PRO A 11 10.37 -17.18 37.99
C PRO A 11 9.23 -16.93 37.00
N GLU A 12 8.01 -16.75 37.51
CA GLU A 12 6.92 -16.10 36.80
C GLU A 12 7.33 -14.65 36.55
N GLY A 13 8.23 -14.47 35.58
CA GLY A 13 8.51 -13.19 34.97
C GLY A 13 7.31 -12.86 34.10
N GLU A 14 6.36 -12.12 34.67
CA GLU A 14 5.38 -11.32 33.93
C GLU A 14 6.09 -10.74 32.69
N PRO A 15 5.58 -10.96 31.46
CA PRO A 15 6.15 -10.32 30.28
C PRO A 15 6.15 -8.82 30.56
N SER A 16 7.35 -8.25 30.70
CA SER A 16 7.47 -6.88 31.18
C SER A 16 6.73 -5.98 30.19
N ASP A 17 5.86 -5.11 30.70
CA ASP A 17 5.19 -4.04 29.97
C ASP A 17 6.19 -3.22 29.12
N LEU A 18 7.46 -3.19 29.58
CA LEU A 18 8.62 -2.66 28.88
C LEU A 18 8.95 -3.41 27.57
N SER A 19 8.85 -4.73 27.52
CA SER A 19 9.10 -5.51 26.29
C SER A 19 8.05 -5.23 25.21
N GLU A 20 6.79 -5.04 25.61
CA GLU A 20 5.70 -4.71 24.71
C GLU A 20 5.74 -3.24 24.26
N GLN A 21 6.14 -2.32 25.14
CA GLN A 21 6.45 -0.93 24.81
C GLN A 21 7.65 -0.80 23.87
N ILE A 22 8.75 -1.52 24.15
CA ILE A 22 9.92 -1.57 23.26
C ILE A 22 9.53 -2.13 21.88
N ALA A 23 8.66 -3.15 21.83
CA ALA A 23 8.15 -3.67 20.55
C ALA A 23 7.31 -2.63 19.79
N ARG A 24 6.41 -1.90 20.47
CA ARG A 24 5.61 -0.83 19.86
C ARG A 24 6.46 0.34 19.38
N GLU A 25 7.40 0.82 20.20
CA GLU A 25 8.33 1.91 19.87
C GLU A 25 9.30 1.55 18.74
N ASN A 26 9.65 0.26 18.59
CA ASN A 26 10.52 -0.21 17.50
C ASN A 26 9.80 -0.35 16.15
N ILE A 27 8.46 -0.40 16.12
CA ILE A 27 7.69 -0.57 14.88
C ILE A 27 7.36 0.77 14.24
N GLU A 28 7.19 1.85 15.02
CA GLU A 28 6.87 3.18 14.51
C GLU A 28 7.85 3.71 13.45
N PRO A 29 9.19 3.56 13.60
CA PRO A 29 10.15 3.95 12.56
C PRO A 29 9.97 3.19 11.24
N VAL A 30 9.60 1.92 11.32
CA VAL A 30 9.36 1.06 10.14
C VAL A 30 8.06 1.46 9.44
N LEU A 31 7.02 1.81 10.20
CA LEU A 31 5.77 2.34 9.67
C LEU A 31 5.98 3.68 8.95
N ASN A 32 6.72 4.60 9.56
CA ASN A 32 7.09 5.87 8.94
C ASN A 32 7.91 5.65 7.66
N LEU A 33 8.84 4.70 7.67
CA LEU A 33 9.61 4.34 6.48
C LEU A 33 8.72 3.78 5.36
N ALA A 34 7.74 2.94 5.70
CA ALA A 34 6.78 2.41 4.73
C ALA A 34 5.92 3.53 4.11
N ILE A 35 5.42 4.47 4.92
CA ILE A 35 4.66 5.64 4.45
C ILE A 35 5.51 6.50 3.51
N GLU A 36 6.76 6.80 3.88
CA GLU A 36 7.67 7.59 3.06
C GLU A 36 8.04 6.87 1.75
N GLN A 37 8.18 5.54 1.78
CA GLN A 37 8.40 4.76 0.57
C GLN A 37 7.16 4.80 -0.35
N MET A 38 5.96 4.64 0.20
CA MET A 38 4.72 4.77 -0.58
C MET A 38 4.60 6.15 -1.25
N ARG A 39 4.95 7.22 -0.53
CA ARG A 39 4.97 8.58 -1.09
C ARG A 39 5.99 8.72 -2.23
N LYS A 40 7.20 8.18 -2.04
CA LYS A 40 8.24 8.16 -3.08
C LYS A 40 7.82 7.36 -4.30
N ASP A 41 7.11 6.26 -4.12
CA ASP A 41 6.65 5.43 -5.24
C ASP A 41 5.60 6.16 -6.08
N VAL A 42 4.71 6.93 -5.44
CA VAL A 42 3.80 7.86 -6.14
C VAL A 42 4.59 8.91 -6.92
N ASP A 43 5.54 9.59 -6.27
CA ASP A 43 6.35 10.63 -6.89
C ASP A 43 7.18 10.11 -8.07
N ASN A 44 7.80 8.94 -7.93
CA ASN A 44 8.57 8.28 -8.97
C ASN A 44 7.68 7.87 -10.15
N THR A 45 6.47 7.38 -9.88
CA THR A 45 5.51 7.02 -10.93
C THR A 45 5.06 8.26 -11.72
N CYS A 46 4.71 9.35 -11.03
CA CYS A 46 4.35 10.61 -11.65
C CYS A 46 5.51 11.19 -12.48
N ALA A 47 6.75 11.13 -11.97
CA ALA A 47 7.94 11.56 -12.70
C ALA A 47 8.22 10.68 -13.93
N THR A 48 8.05 9.36 -13.81
CA THR A 48 8.26 8.40 -14.90
C THR A 48 7.24 8.57 -16.02
N LEU A 49 5.98 8.87 -15.67
CA LEU A 49 4.90 9.07 -16.64
C LEU A 49 4.79 10.52 -17.12
N GLY A 50 5.45 11.47 -16.46
CA GLY A 50 5.36 12.90 -16.77
C GLY A 50 3.99 13.50 -16.42
N ILE A 51 3.27 12.94 -15.45
CA ILE A 51 1.89 13.35 -15.09
C ILE A 51 1.84 14.05 -13.72
N SER A 52 0.80 14.85 -13.49
CA SER A 52 0.56 15.54 -12.20
C SER A 52 0.46 14.53 -11.04
N ARG A 53 0.78 14.96 -9.82
CA ARG A 53 0.53 14.17 -8.58
C ARG A 53 -0.95 14.15 -8.19
N ASP A 54 -1.70 15.15 -8.62
CA ASP A 54 -3.14 15.23 -8.41
C ASP A 54 -3.87 14.60 -9.60
N PRO A 55 -4.55 13.45 -9.42
CA PRO A 55 -5.28 12.78 -10.48
C PRO A 55 -6.41 13.63 -11.08
N SER A 56 -6.96 14.60 -10.34
CA SER A 56 -8.02 15.47 -10.86
C SER A 56 -7.52 16.39 -11.99
N GLN A 57 -6.20 16.62 -12.09
CA GLN A 57 -5.54 17.46 -13.09
C GLN A 57 -5.11 16.67 -14.35
N TRP A 58 -5.39 15.36 -14.42
CA TRP A 58 -4.97 14.55 -15.56
C TRP A 58 -5.87 14.78 -16.78
N ASP A 59 -5.25 14.84 -17.96
CA ASP A 59 -5.96 14.67 -19.23
C ASP A 59 -6.19 13.18 -19.54
N ALA A 60 -6.96 12.87 -20.59
CA ALA A 60 -7.29 11.49 -20.95
C ALA A 60 -6.05 10.65 -21.28
N ALA A 61 -5.02 11.27 -21.88
CA ALA A 61 -3.76 10.60 -22.17
C ALA A 61 -2.99 10.21 -20.91
N SER A 62 -2.96 11.10 -19.90
CA SER A 62 -2.35 10.86 -18.60
C SER A 62 -3.09 9.77 -17.82
N VAL A 63 -4.44 9.79 -17.84
CA VAL A 63 -5.28 8.73 -17.26
C VAL A 63 -4.94 7.38 -17.88
N LEU A 64 -4.94 7.27 -19.21
CA LEU A 64 -4.64 6.02 -19.90
C LEU A 64 -3.21 5.54 -19.63
N SER A 65 -2.24 6.45 -19.56
CA SER A 65 -0.84 6.14 -19.25
C SER A 65 -0.70 5.56 -17.85
N TRP A 66 -1.42 6.12 -16.87
CA TRP A 66 -1.46 5.60 -15.50
C TRP A 66 -2.11 4.21 -15.45
N ILE A 67 -3.29 4.00 -16.05
CA ILE A 67 -3.96 2.68 -16.06
C ILE A 67 -3.08 1.61 -16.72
N ARG A 68 -2.42 1.93 -17.84
CA ARG A 68 -1.49 1.00 -18.51
C ARG A 68 -0.30 0.65 -17.63
N TRP A 69 0.27 1.65 -16.96
CA TRP A 69 1.40 1.44 -16.07
C TRP A 69 1.01 0.56 -14.89
N THR A 70 -0.10 0.87 -14.20
CA THR A 70 -0.59 0.06 -13.06
C THR A 70 -0.92 -1.36 -13.50
N SER A 71 -1.58 -1.52 -14.65
CA SER A 71 -1.88 -2.85 -15.21
C SER A 71 -0.61 -3.68 -15.38
N ARG A 72 0.47 -3.10 -15.91
CA ARG A 72 1.77 -3.78 -16.03
C ARG A 72 2.40 -4.10 -14.68
N GLN A 73 2.31 -3.21 -13.70
CA GLN A 73 2.86 -3.45 -12.35
C GLN A 73 2.19 -4.65 -11.66
N PHE A 74 0.88 -4.81 -11.85
CA PHE A 74 0.09 -5.88 -11.22
C PHE A 74 -0.14 -7.10 -12.12
N GLY A 75 0.47 -7.14 -13.31
CA GLY A 75 0.30 -8.24 -14.27
C GLY A 75 -1.14 -8.38 -14.81
N LEU A 76 -1.90 -7.29 -14.82
CA LEU A 76 -3.26 -7.25 -15.36
C LEU A 76 -3.25 -7.14 -16.89
N PRO A 77 -4.33 -7.56 -17.58
CA PRO A 77 -4.45 -7.39 -19.02
C PRO A 77 -4.36 -5.91 -19.43
N GLU A 78 -3.95 -5.67 -20.68
CA GLU A 78 -3.85 -4.30 -21.19
C GLU A 78 -5.25 -3.64 -21.26
N PRO A 79 -5.41 -2.43 -20.70
CA PRO A 79 -6.69 -1.72 -20.73
C PRO A 79 -7.07 -1.31 -22.16
N VAL A 80 -8.37 -1.38 -22.46
CA VAL A 80 -8.94 -0.89 -23.71
C VAL A 80 -9.00 0.64 -23.66
N ALA A 81 -8.28 1.33 -24.54
CA ALA A 81 -8.09 2.79 -24.48
C ALA A 81 -9.42 3.55 -24.46
N GLU A 82 -10.38 3.12 -25.26
CA GLU A 82 -11.70 3.72 -25.43
C GLU A 82 -12.54 3.68 -24.15
N GLN A 83 -12.25 2.73 -23.23
CA GLN A 83 -12.96 2.64 -21.94
C GLN A 83 -12.49 3.69 -20.93
N TRP A 84 -11.30 4.26 -21.16
CA TRP A 84 -10.62 5.22 -20.30
C TRP A 84 -10.42 6.59 -20.95
N ASP A 85 -11.12 6.86 -22.07
CA ASP A 85 -11.12 8.17 -22.73
C ASP A 85 -11.92 9.19 -21.91
N MET A 86 -11.33 9.65 -20.81
CA MET A 86 -11.91 10.59 -19.87
C MET A 86 -10.83 11.38 -19.13
N PRO A 87 -11.10 12.64 -18.72
CA PRO A 87 -10.20 13.38 -17.87
C PRO A 87 -10.16 12.81 -16.45
N GLY A 88 -9.09 13.09 -15.74
CA GLY A 88 -8.88 12.63 -14.38
C GLY A 88 -9.92 13.14 -13.39
N SER A 89 -10.52 14.30 -13.63
CA SER A 89 -11.66 14.81 -12.85
C SER A 89 -12.87 13.87 -12.89
N SER A 90 -13.09 13.15 -13.99
CA SER A 90 -14.13 12.13 -14.09
C SER A 90 -13.69 10.81 -13.45
N LEU A 91 -12.41 10.44 -13.62
CA LEU A 91 -11.80 9.24 -13.03
C LEU A 91 -11.97 9.22 -11.50
N VAL A 92 -11.64 10.33 -10.82
CA VAL A 92 -11.70 10.42 -9.35
C VAL A 92 -13.12 10.39 -8.78
N THR A 93 -14.12 10.62 -9.63
CA THR A 93 -15.54 10.56 -9.24
C THR A 93 -16.21 9.23 -9.57
N LEU A 94 -15.50 8.30 -10.23
CA LEU A 94 -16.06 6.99 -10.53
C LEU A 94 -16.36 6.23 -9.23
N SER A 95 -17.50 5.55 -9.22
CA SER A 95 -17.76 4.51 -8.24
C SER A 95 -16.83 3.31 -8.47
N GLU A 96 -16.61 2.51 -7.44
CA GLU A 96 -15.86 1.25 -7.54
C GLU A 96 -16.49 0.31 -8.58
N GLU A 97 -17.82 0.26 -8.65
CA GLU A 97 -18.56 -0.53 -9.63
C GLU A 97 -18.28 -0.06 -11.07
N ASP A 98 -18.35 1.26 -11.32
CA ASP A 98 -18.09 1.82 -12.64
C ASP A 98 -16.64 1.63 -13.08
N PHE A 99 -15.70 1.72 -12.14
CA PHE A 99 -14.29 1.45 -12.38
C PHE A 99 -14.07 -0.02 -12.75
N THR A 100 -14.63 -0.95 -11.97
CA THR A 100 -14.48 -2.40 -12.18
C THR A 100 -15.10 -2.84 -13.50
N ARG A 101 -16.25 -2.27 -13.88
CA ARG A 101 -16.89 -2.56 -15.17
C ARG A 101 -16.02 -2.18 -16.37
N ARG A 102 -15.15 -1.16 -16.22
CA ARG A 102 -14.19 -0.70 -17.24
C ARG A 102 -12.84 -1.40 -17.13
N ALA A 103 -12.52 -2.00 -16.00
CA ALA A 103 -11.28 -2.73 -15.83
C ALA A 103 -11.32 -4.05 -16.62
N PRO A 104 -10.18 -4.52 -17.14
CA PRO A 104 -10.10 -5.85 -17.73
C PRO A 104 -10.41 -6.90 -16.65
N GLN A 105 -11.39 -7.75 -16.93
CA GLN A 105 -11.82 -8.80 -16.01
C GLN A 105 -10.76 -9.91 -16.02
N VAL A 106 -10.22 -10.26 -14.85
CA VAL A 106 -9.35 -11.43 -14.72
C VAL A 106 -10.27 -12.66 -14.71
N SER A 107 -10.17 -13.49 -15.75
CA SER A 107 -10.87 -14.79 -15.83
C SER A 107 -10.13 -15.87 -15.08
#